data_AF-A0A3N5R6Y5-F1
#
_entry.id   AF-A0A3N5R6Y5-F1
#
_cell.length_a   1.000
_cell.length_b   1.000
_cell.length_c   1.000
_cell.angle_alpha   90.00
_cell.angle_beta   90.00
_cell.angle_gamma   90.00
#
_symmetry.space_group_name_H-M   'P 1'
#
loop_
_entity.id
_entity.type
_entity.pdbx_description
1 polymer ?
#
loop_
_entity_poly.entity_id
_entity_poly.type
_entity_poly.pdbx_seq_one_letter_code
_entity_poly.pdbx_strand_id
1 'polypeptide(L)'
;MDYESLQFVANDLEFLGTWGPEMSDGDIRRGSATLRRLVVEETYGIAWRAVGFEREPTVTAVDIHNLFDRNDSHKVALALAAGAHFRGIHIACLLVNAGSSPLAAPDPTVVTPDGCPGERIFNLSEFVKSPSGYVSGESFSRRDVIKYIANVKGGVHLNPKQRKQEEKLVARLGKIDKKMAVHTTDGLLVELVAIAQAIGRSDDAKKFIERAKS
;
A
#
# COMPACT_ATOMS: atom_id res chain seq x y z
N MET A 1 -21.79 -2.34 -14.25
CA MET A 1 -21.50 -3.38 -13.24
C MET A 1 -22.84 -3.74 -12.63
N ASP A 2 -23.18 -5.02 -12.50
CA ASP A 2 -24.43 -5.43 -11.84
C ASP A 2 -24.36 -5.23 -10.31
N TYR A 3 -25.52 -5.34 -9.66
CA TYR A 3 -25.66 -5.12 -8.22
C TYR A 3 -24.83 -6.10 -7.38
N GLU A 4 -24.82 -7.38 -7.77
CA GLU A 4 -24.06 -8.42 -7.07
C GLU A 4 -22.54 -8.13 -7.10
N SER A 5 -22.02 -7.72 -8.26
CA SER A 5 -20.63 -7.31 -8.41
C SER A 5 -20.25 -6.10 -7.55
N LEU A 6 -21.17 -5.13 -7.39
CA LEU A 6 -20.97 -3.98 -6.51
C LEU A 6 -20.92 -4.41 -5.03
N GLN A 7 -21.78 -5.34 -4.61
CA GLN A 7 -21.74 -5.90 -3.27
C GLN A 7 -20.45 -6.66 -2.98
N PHE A 8 -19.90 -7.40 -3.94
CA PHE A 8 -18.59 -8.03 -3.77
C PHE A 8 -17.51 -6.99 -3.49
N VAL A 9 -17.42 -5.94 -4.31
CA VAL A 9 -16.44 -4.86 -4.08
C VAL A 9 -16.62 -4.22 -2.69
N ALA A 10 -17.85 -4.02 -2.23
CA ALA A 10 -18.12 -3.49 -0.90
C ALA A 10 -17.60 -4.44 0.20
N ASN A 11 -17.90 -5.73 0.12
CA ASN A 11 -17.43 -6.73 1.08
C ASN A 11 -15.89 -6.84 1.09
N ASP A 12 -15.25 -6.67 -0.06
CA ASP A 12 -13.79 -6.65 -0.14
C ASP A 12 -13.17 -5.42 0.54
N LEU A 13 -13.78 -4.25 0.39
CA LEU A 13 -13.34 -3.03 1.07
C LEU A 13 -13.54 -3.15 2.59
N GLU A 14 -14.67 -3.71 3.04
CA GLU A 14 -14.88 -4.02 4.45
C GLU A 14 -13.82 -4.98 4.97
N PHE A 15 -13.53 -6.05 4.22
CA PHE A 15 -12.47 -6.98 4.55
C PHE A 15 -11.13 -6.26 4.72
N LEU A 16 -10.73 -5.38 3.79
CA LEU A 16 -9.50 -4.58 3.95
C LEU A 16 -9.55 -3.68 5.20
N GLY A 17 -10.71 -3.12 5.54
CA GLY A 17 -10.91 -2.31 6.74
C GLY A 17 -10.67 -3.08 8.05
N THR A 18 -10.91 -4.39 8.04
CA THR A 18 -10.65 -5.29 9.18
C THR A 18 -9.17 -5.61 9.39
N TRP A 19 -8.29 -5.27 8.44
CA TRP A 19 -6.87 -5.58 8.58
C TRP A 19 -6.29 -4.85 9.79
N GLY A 20 -5.76 -5.59 10.75
CA GLY A 20 -5.44 -5.08 12.08
C GLY A 20 -4.22 -5.74 12.70
N PRO A 21 -3.95 -5.46 13.99
CA PRO A 21 -2.73 -5.92 14.65
C PRO A 21 -2.59 -7.43 14.72
N GLU A 22 -3.71 -8.17 14.76
CA GLU A 22 -3.73 -9.63 14.95
C GLU A 22 -3.60 -10.44 13.66
N MET A 23 -3.41 -9.79 12.49
CA MET A 23 -3.32 -10.54 11.24
C MET A 23 -2.06 -11.41 11.16
N SER A 24 -2.26 -12.68 10.80
CA SER A 24 -1.15 -13.56 10.48
C SER A 24 -0.56 -13.24 9.10
N ASP A 25 0.71 -13.58 8.89
CA ASP A 25 1.35 -13.47 7.57
C ASP A 25 0.57 -14.26 6.50
N GLY A 26 -0.03 -15.39 6.90
CA GLY A 26 -0.86 -16.22 6.02
C GLY A 26 -2.16 -15.54 5.60
N ASP A 27 -2.80 -14.79 6.49
CA ASP A 27 -4.01 -14.01 6.16
C ASP A 27 -3.66 -12.83 5.24
N ILE A 28 -2.57 -12.12 5.53
CA ILE A 28 -2.09 -11.01 4.69
C ILE A 28 -1.81 -11.49 3.26
N ARG A 29 -1.10 -12.63 3.13
CA ARG A 29 -0.79 -13.24 1.83
C ARG A 29 -2.05 -13.65 1.08
N ARG A 30 -3.03 -14.25 1.75
CA ARG A 30 -4.32 -14.62 1.12
C ARG A 30 -5.11 -13.39 0.70
N GLY A 31 -5.22 -12.39 1.57
CA GLY A 31 -5.96 -11.15 1.32
C GLY A 31 -5.30 -10.22 0.29
N SER A 32 -4.01 -10.40 0.00
CA SER A 32 -3.31 -9.59 -1.02
C SER A 32 -3.90 -9.73 -2.43
N ALA A 33 -4.56 -10.85 -2.74
CA ALA A 33 -5.27 -11.03 -4.01
C ALA A 33 -6.50 -10.10 -4.12
N THR A 34 -7.23 -9.91 -3.02
CA THR A 34 -8.33 -8.94 -2.94
C THR A 34 -7.82 -7.54 -3.22
N LEU A 35 -6.74 -7.13 -2.56
CA LEU A 35 -6.14 -5.81 -2.77
C LEU A 35 -5.69 -5.62 -4.22
N ARG A 36 -5.00 -6.61 -4.81
CA ARG A 36 -4.58 -6.58 -6.21
C ARG A 36 -5.77 -6.36 -7.15
N ARG A 37 -6.85 -7.13 -7.00
CA ARG A 37 -8.05 -6.98 -7.84
C ARG A 37 -8.70 -5.61 -7.68
N LEU A 38 -8.81 -5.11 -6.45
CA LEU A 38 -9.44 -3.82 -6.18
C LEU A 38 -8.68 -2.66 -6.82
N VAL A 39 -7.34 -2.60 -6.66
CA VAL A 39 -6.59 -1.38 -6.98
C VAL A 39 -5.55 -1.52 -8.10
N VAL A 40 -5.02 -2.71 -8.36
CA VAL A 40 -4.11 -2.93 -9.50
C VAL A 40 -4.90 -3.25 -10.76
N GLU A 41 -5.99 -4.00 -10.63
CA GLU A 41 -6.93 -4.31 -11.72
C GLU A 41 -8.11 -3.33 -11.77
N GLU A 42 -8.06 -2.27 -10.95
CA GLU A 42 -8.96 -1.11 -10.95
C GLU A 42 -10.45 -1.43 -10.72
N THR A 43 -10.77 -2.61 -10.17
CA THR A 43 -12.16 -3.02 -9.92
C THR A 43 -12.89 -2.02 -9.02
N TYR A 44 -12.21 -1.46 -8.00
CA TYR A 44 -12.80 -0.45 -7.13
C TYR A 44 -13.13 0.85 -7.88
N GLY A 45 -12.20 1.34 -8.71
CA GLY A 45 -12.44 2.54 -9.52
C GLY A 45 -13.57 2.37 -10.54
N ILE A 46 -13.70 1.16 -11.12
CA ILE A 46 -14.82 0.83 -12.02
C ILE A 46 -16.15 0.82 -11.25
N ALA A 47 -16.18 0.18 -10.07
CA ALA A 47 -17.36 0.10 -9.22
C ALA A 47 -17.80 1.48 -8.71
N TRP A 48 -16.85 2.33 -8.30
CA TRP A 48 -17.07 3.72 -7.89
C TRP A 48 -17.86 4.52 -8.92
N ARG A 49 -17.44 4.46 -10.18
CA ARG A 49 -18.15 5.13 -11.28
C ARG A 49 -19.51 4.47 -11.58
N ALA A 50 -19.61 3.16 -11.44
CA ALA A 50 -20.85 2.43 -11.69
C ALA A 50 -21.97 2.78 -10.71
N VAL A 51 -21.65 3.21 -9.48
CA VAL A 51 -22.64 3.72 -8.51
C VAL A 51 -22.97 5.22 -8.69
N GLY A 52 -22.39 5.85 -9.71
CA GLY A 52 -22.64 7.25 -10.08
C GLY A 52 -21.75 8.28 -9.39
N PHE A 53 -20.70 7.86 -8.69
CA PHE A 53 -19.75 8.82 -8.13
C PHE A 53 -18.80 9.36 -9.21
N GLU A 54 -18.50 10.65 -9.11
CA GLU A 54 -17.55 11.33 -9.98
C GLU A 54 -16.10 11.09 -9.52
N ARG A 55 -15.14 11.35 -10.42
CA ARG A 55 -13.69 11.24 -10.18
C ARG A 55 -13.30 9.84 -9.69
N GLU A 56 -12.21 9.74 -8.94
CA GLU A 56 -11.77 8.50 -8.31
C GLU A 56 -11.76 8.65 -6.78
N PRO A 57 -11.81 7.53 -6.03
CA PRO A 57 -11.72 7.55 -4.58
C PRO A 57 -10.42 8.21 -4.11
N THR A 58 -10.45 8.77 -2.91
CA THR A 58 -9.29 9.36 -2.25
C THR A 58 -8.87 8.54 -1.03
N VAL A 59 -7.58 8.63 -0.71
CA VAL A 59 -6.95 7.93 0.41
C VAL A 59 -5.96 8.85 1.10
N THR A 60 -5.99 8.91 2.43
CA THR A 60 -4.96 9.56 3.24
C THR A 60 -3.90 8.53 3.60
N ALA A 61 -2.64 8.80 3.27
CA ALA A 61 -1.52 7.91 3.57
C ALA A 61 -0.19 8.67 3.58
N VAL A 62 0.88 8.03 4.07
CA VAL A 62 2.24 8.58 4.07
C VAL A 62 2.78 8.68 2.64
N ASP A 63 3.27 9.85 2.25
CA ASP A 63 4.12 10.03 1.08
C ASP A 63 5.59 10.07 1.50
N ILE A 64 6.39 9.16 0.96
CA ILE A 64 7.84 9.17 1.21
C ILE A 64 8.47 10.48 0.76
N HIS A 65 7.94 11.10 -0.29
CA HIS A 65 8.44 12.38 -0.76
C HIS A 65 8.10 13.55 0.14
N ASN A 66 7.22 13.37 1.14
CA ASN A 66 7.03 14.34 2.21
C ASN A 66 8.01 14.12 3.38
N LEU A 67 8.67 12.94 3.44
CA LEU A 67 9.66 12.62 4.48
C LEU A 67 11.07 13.07 4.11
N PHE A 68 11.41 13.09 2.82
CA PHE A 68 12.69 13.60 2.34
C PHE A 68 12.62 14.09 0.88
N ASP A 69 13.50 15.03 0.50
CA ASP A 69 13.59 15.54 -0.87
C ASP A 69 13.99 14.42 -1.84
N ARG A 70 13.27 14.27 -2.95
CA ARG A 70 13.57 13.29 -4.00
C ARG A 70 15.02 13.37 -4.52
N ASN A 71 15.62 14.57 -4.52
CA ASN A 71 17.02 14.78 -4.91
C ASN A 71 18.00 14.09 -3.96
N ASP A 72 17.59 13.85 -2.71
CA ASP A 72 18.35 13.15 -1.68
C ASP A 72 18.11 11.63 -1.66
N SER A 73 17.35 11.08 -2.60
CA SER A 73 17.09 9.62 -2.68
C SER A 73 18.36 8.76 -2.74
N HIS A 74 19.44 9.28 -3.32
CA HIS A 74 20.76 8.62 -3.35
C HIS A 74 21.41 8.48 -1.95
N LYS A 75 20.98 9.28 -0.97
CA LYS A 75 21.42 9.21 0.43
C LYS A 75 20.57 8.23 1.24
N VAL A 76 19.46 7.74 0.70
CA VAL A 76 18.55 6.82 1.40
C VAL A 76 19.05 5.39 1.27
N ALA A 77 19.47 4.82 2.40
CA ALA A 77 19.85 3.42 2.48
C ALA A 77 18.61 2.51 2.42
N LEU A 78 17.58 2.88 3.18
CA LEU A 78 16.30 2.17 3.29
C LEU A 78 15.18 3.16 3.62
N ALA A 79 14.04 3.08 2.93
CA ALA A 79 12.83 3.76 3.35
C ALA A 79 11.59 2.91 3.08
N LEU A 80 10.57 3.06 3.92
CA LEU A 80 9.25 2.45 3.79
C LEU A 80 8.20 3.45 4.26
N ALA A 81 7.18 3.67 3.43
CA ALA A 81 6.12 4.64 3.72
C ALA A 81 5.34 4.23 4.98
N ALA A 82 4.95 2.96 5.08
CA ALA A 82 4.14 2.41 6.15
C ALA A 82 2.90 3.28 6.45
N GLY A 83 2.62 3.56 7.72
CA GLY A 83 1.35 4.12 8.19
C GLY A 83 0.39 3.03 8.67
N ALA A 84 0.92 1.95 9.26
CA ALA A 84 0.15 0.79 9.69
C ALA A 84 0.11 0.63 11.20
N HIS A 85 -1.04 0.20 11.72
CA HIS A 85 -1.12 -0.45 13.02
C HIS A 85 -1.05 -1.97 12.82
N PHE A 86 0.06 -2.58 13.23
CA PHE A 86 0.34 -3.98 13.01
C PHE A 86 1.06 -4.61 14.21
N ARG A 87 0.56 -5.74 14.72
CA ARG A 87 1.09 -6.47 15.89
C ARG A 87 1.35 -5.62 17.13
N GLY A 88 0.39 -4.75 17.46
CA GLY A 88 0.47 -3.84 18.61
C GLY A 88 1.46 -2.68 18.44
N ILE A 89 2.02 -2.51 17.23
CA ILE A 89 2.97 -1.44 16.92
C ILE A 89 2.33 -0.52 15.88
N HIS A 90 2.33 0.79 16.16
CA HIS A 90 2.04 1.82 15.17
C HIS A 90 3.35 2.19 14.45
N ILE A 91 3.46 1.78 13.19
CA ILE A 91 4.64 2.01 12.36
C ILE A 91 4.30 3.17 11.42
N ALA A 92 4.73 4.37 11.79
CA ALA A 92 4.45 5.57 11.03
C ALA A 92 5.23 5.62 9.71
N CYS A 93 6.54 5.34 9.76
CA CYS A 93 7.40 5.15 8.59
C CYS A 93 8.71 4.45 9.03
N LEU A 94 9.50 4.01 8.05
CA LEU A 94 10.91 3.65 8.26
C LEU A 94 11.76 4.52 7.33
N LEU A 95 12.77 5.21 7.87
CA LEU A 95 13.75 5.94 7.09
C LEU A 95 15.14 5.76 7.69
N VAL A 96 16.05 5.24 6.88
CA VAL A 96 17.46 5.07 7.20
C VAL A 96 18.26 5.71 6.06
N ASN A 97 19.04 6.73 6.39
CA ASN A 97 19.93 7.39 5.44
C ASN A 97 21.40 7.07 5.74
N ALA A 98 22.22 7.14 4.70
CA ALA A 98 23.67 7.15 4.84
C ALA A 98 24.16 8.53 5.29
N GLY A 99 25.28 8.56 5.99
CA GLY A 99 25.94 9.79 6.45
C GLY A 99 25.72 10.11 7.93
N SER A 100 26.12 11.33 8.32
CA SER A 100 26.10 11.80 9.72
C SER A 100 25.02 12.84 10.01
N SER A 101 24.24 13.25 9.02
CA SER A 101 23.21 14.27 9.16
C SER A 101 21.84 13.70 8.77
N PRO A 102 20.74 14.12 9.43
CA PRO A 102 19.39 13.76 9.02
C PRO A 102 19.06 14.40 7.66
N LEU A 103 18.16 13.77 6.91
CA LEU A 103 17.59 14.38 5.70
C LEU A 103 16.59 15.47 6.09
N ALA A 104 16.51 16.52 5.29
CA ALA A 104 15.50 17.55 5.46
C ALA A 104 14.14 17.03 4.99
N ALA A 105 13.12 17.16 5.83
CA ALA A 105 11.74 16.91 5.42
C ALA A 105 11.25 18.11 4.58
N PRO A 106 10.77 17.89 3.35
CA PRO A 106 10.35 18.97 2.47
C PRO A 106 9.01 19.61 2.87
N ASP A 107 8.13 18.88 3.56
CA ASP A 107 6.82 19.39 3.97
C ASP A 107 6.44 18.91 5.39
N PRO A 108 6.39 19.81 6.40
CA PRO A 108 5.94 19.47 7.75
C PRO A 108 4.42 19.54 7.93
N THR A 109 3.64 19.69 6.86
CA THR A 109 2.18 19.86 6.95
C THR A 109 1.53 18.66 7.64
N VAL A 110 0.85 18.94 8.76
CA VAL A 110 0.05 17.97 9.49
C VAL A 110 -1.31 17.87 8.81
N VAL A 111 -1.62 16.72 8.22
CA VAL A 111 -2.89 16.48 7.52
C VAL A 111 -3.97 16.01 8.48
N THR A 112 -3.60 15.18 9.45
CA THR A 112 -4.47 14.77 10.55
C THR A 112 -3.75 14.96 11.89
N PRO A 113 -4.41 15.44 12.96
CA PRO A 113 -3.76 15.73 14.25
C PRO A 113 -3.03 14.53 14.86
N ASP A 114 -3.56 13.33 14.67
CA ASP A 114 -3.01 12.05 15.16
C ASP A 114 -2.40 11.21 14.02
N GLY A 115 -2.10 11.85 12.89
CA GLY A 115 -1.60 11.21 11.68
C GLY A 115 -0.13 10.82 11.73
N CYS A 116 0.28 10.00 10.77
CA CYS A 116 1.68 9.70 10.54
C CYS A 116 2.40 10.91 9.90
N PRO A 117 3.69 11.16 10.21
CA PRO A 117 4.47 12.16 9.52
C PRO A 117 4.50 11.92 8.00
N GLY A 118 4.44 13.00 7.23
CA GLY A 118 4.45 12.95 5.77
C GLY A 118 3.13 12.46 5.14
N GLU A 119 2.04 12.37 5.90
CA GLU A 119 0.72 12.08 5.35
C GLU A 119 0.27 13.13 4.34
N ARG A 120 -0.47 12.68 3.33
CA ARG A 120 -1.29 13.53 2.46
C ARG A 120 -2.45 12.78 1.86
N ILE A 121 -3.34 13.55 1.24
CA ILE A 121 -4.45 13.01 0.46
C ILE A 121 -3.93 12.67 -0.94
N PHE A 122 -4.24 11.46 -1.39
CA PHE A 122 -3.99 10.96 -2.72
C PHE A 122 -5.32 10.69 -3.42
N ASN A 123 -5.34 10.86 -4.74
CA ASN A 123 -6.30 10.13 -5.55
C ASN A 123 -5.87 8.65 -5.64
N LEU A 124 -6.81 7.70 -5.78
CA LEU A 124 -6.51 6.26 -5.70
C LEU A 124 -5.44 5.81 -6.72
N SER A 125 -5.54 6.27 -7.97
CA SER A 125 -4.56 5.94 -9.02
C SER A 125 -3.17 6.49 -8.72
N GLU A 126 -3.10 7.67 -8.10
CA GLU A 126 -1.87 8.31 -7.66
C GLU A 126 -1.27 7.54 -6.48
N PHE A 127 -2.08 7.21 -5.47
CA PHE A 127 -1.69 6.40 -4.32
C PHE A 127 -1.03 5.09 -4.75
N VAL A 128 -1.67 4.35 -5.66
CA VAL A 128 -1.16 3.06 -6.16
C VAL A 128 0.19 3.22 -6.89
N LYS A 129 0.42 4.33 -7.58
CA LYS A 129 1.66 4.61 -8.32
C LYS A 129 2.76 5.22 -7.44
N SER A 130 2.38 5.82 -6.32
CA SER A 130 3.31 6.52 -5.43
C SER A 130 4.38 5.57 -4.86
N PRO A 131 5.57 6.10 -4.52
CA PRO A 131 6.62 5.31 -3.87
C PRO A 131 6.14 4.74 -2.55
N SER A 132 6.42 3.46 -2.39
CA SER A 132 6.14 2.67 -1.20
C SER A 132 7.41 2.44 -0.38
N GLY A 133 8.58 2.44 -1.03
CA GLY A 133 9.87 2.38 -0.36
C GLY A 133 11.05 2.62 -1.29
N TYR A 134 12.22 2.72 -0.66
CA TYR A 134 13.53 2.86 -1.29
C TYR A 134 14.49 1.84 -0.71
N VAL A 135 15.33 1.23 -1.55
CA VAL A 135 16.48 0.43 -1.11
C VAL A 135 17.67 0.74 -1.98
N SER A 136 18.76 1.18 -1.35
CA SER A 136 20.01 1.51 -2.06
C SER A 136 19.78 2.48 -3.23
N GLY A 137 18.97 3.52 -3.00
CA GLY A 137 18.62 4.53 -4.01
C GLY A 137 17.57 4.13 -5.05
N GLU A 138 17.15 2.86 -5.11
CA GLU A 138 16.08 2.41 -6.02
C GLU A 138 14.71 2.45 -5.33
N SER A 139 13.73 3.09 -5.98
CA SER A 139 12.34 3.14 -5.49
C SER A 139 11.50 1.98 -6.01
N PHE A 140 10.49 1.58 -5.24
CA PHE A 140 9.39 0.74 -5.69
C PHE A 140 8.04 1.35 -5.29
N SER A 141 7.02 1.08 -6.11
CA SER A 141 5.67 1.64 -5.92
C SER A 141 4.78 0.75 -5.05
N ARG A 142 3.65 1.29 -4.57
CA ARG A 142 2.63 0.49 -3.87
C ARG A 142 2.06 -0.61 -4.76
N ARG A 143 1.88 -0.32 -6.05
CA ARG A 143 1.55 -1.31 -7.10
C ARG A 143 2.56 -2.46 -7.13
N ASP A 144 3.85 -2.17 -7.03
CA ASP A 144 4.90 -3.19 -7.04
C ASP A 144 4.80 -4.11 -5.82
N VAL A 145 4.57 -3.55 -4.62
CA VAL A 145 4.39 -4.33 -3.38
C VAL A 145 3.17 -5.25 -3.50
N ILE A 146 2.02 -4.70 -3.89
CA ILE A 146 0.77 -5.46 -4.03
C ILE A 146 0.95 -6.62 -5.01
N LYS A 147 1.51 -6.34 -6.19
CA LYS A 147 1.77 -7.36 -7.21
C LYS A 147 2.73 -8.44 -6.71
N TYR A 148 3.84 -8.04 -6.10
CA TYR A 148 4.84 -8.98 -5.61
C TYR A 148 4.27 -9.91 -4.53
N ILE A 149 3.58 -9.36 -3.53
CA ILE A 149 3.02 -10.20 -2.46
C ILE A 149 1.92 -11.11 -3.01
N ALA A 150 0.97 -10.58 -3.80
CA ALA A 150 -0.12 -11.39 -4.36
C ALA A 150 0.41 -12.53 -5.22
N ASN A 151 1.34 -12.23 -6.11
CA ASN A 151 1.75 -13.19 -7.11
C ASN A 151 2.86 -14.14 -6.63
N VAL A 152 3.81 -13.65 -5.85
CA VAL A 152 4.98 -14.43 -5.39
C VAL A 152 4.72 -15.08 -4.04
N LYS A 153 4.33 -14.29 -3.03
CA LYS A 153 4.20 -14.78 -1.64
C LYS A 153 2.83 -15.38 -1.33
N GLY A 154 1.79 -14.96 -2.04
CA GLY A 154 0.43 -15.48 -1.98
C GLY A 154 0.19 -16.71 -2.85
N GLY A 155 1.18 -17.12 -3.66
CA GLY A 155 1.10 -18.34 -4.46
C GLY A 155 0.25 -18.25 -5.72
N VAL A 156 -0.19 -17.04 -6.14
CA VAL A 156 -1.06 -16.87 -7.32
C VAL A 156 -0.31 -17.11 -8.64
N HIS A 157 1.03 -17.05 -8.66
CA HIS A 157 1.81 -17.50 -9.83
C HIS A 157 1.88 -19.03 -9.94
N LEU A 158 0.81 -19.61 -10.48
CA LEU A 158 0.75 -21.02 -10.87
C LEU A 158 1.31 -21.28 -12.29
N ASN A 159 1.52 -20.25 -13.12
CA ASN A 159 1.97 -20.40 -14.52
C ASN A 159 3.37 -19.78 -14.79
N PRO A 160 4.32 -20.54 -15.38
CA PRO A 160 5.65 -20.06 -15.80
C PRO A 160 5.66 -18.79 -16.65
N LYS A 161 4.65 -18.58 -17.52
CA LYS A 161 4.58 -17.40 -18.39
C LYS A 161 4.45 -16.09 -17.61
N GLN A 162 3.64 -16.10 -16.56
CA GLN A 162 3.44 -14.94 -15.68
C GLN A 162 4.71 -14.65 -14.86
N ARG A 163 5.38 -15.71 -14.37
CA ARG A 163 6.69 -15.56 -13.69
C ARG A 163 7.73 -14.87 -14.58
N LYS A 164 7.77 -15.20 -15.87
CA LYS A 164 8.70 -14.56 -16.82
C LYS A 164 8.37 -13.08 -17.06
N GLN A 165 7.09 -12.72 -17.12
CA GLN A 165 6.68 -11.32 -17.27
C GLN A 165 7.02 -10.46 -16.05
N GLU A 166 7.05 -11.07 -14.86
CA GLU A 166 7.34 -10.38 -13.60
C GLU A 166 8.76 -10.60 -13.08
N GLU A 167 9.62 -11.30 -13.83
CA GLU A 167 10.96 -11.71 -13.40
C GLU A 167 11.79 -10.53 -12.86
N LYS A 168 11.73 -9.36 -13.52
CA LYS A 168 12.42 -8.15 -13.06
C LYS A 168 11.86 -7.63 -11.73
N LEU A 169 10.54 -7.63 -11.56
CA LEU A 169 9.88 -7.22 -10.32
C LEU A 169 10.25 -8.17 -9.18
N VAL A 170 10.18 -9.48 -9.43
CA VAL A 170 10.52 -10.53 -8.46
C VAL A 170 11.99 -10.44 -8.06
N ALA A 171 12.89 -10.27 -9.01
CA ALA A 171 14.31 -10.14 -8.74
C ALA A 171 14.63 -8.87 -7.92
N ARG A 172 13.96 -7.74 -8.23
CA ARG A 172 14.14 -6.49 -7.51
C ARG A 172 13.58 -6.57 -6.09
N LEU A 173 12.30 -6.89 -5.92
CA LEU A 173 11.68 -6.94 -4.59
C LEU A 173 12.17 -8.12 -3.75
N GLY A 174 12.57 -9.24 -4.35
CA GLY A 174 13.17 -10.36 -3.62
C GLY A 174 14.54 -10.02 -2.99
N LYS A 175 15.28 -9.05 -3.55
CA LYS A 175 16.50 -8.51 -2.90
C LYS A 175 16.15 -7.59 -1.73
N ILE A 176 15.04 -6.87 -1.83
CA ILE A 176 14.56 -5.91 -0.82
C ILE A 176 13.96 -6.63 0.38
N ASP A 177 13.10 -7.62 0.12
CA ASP A 177 12.46 -8.50 1.10
C ASP A 177 13.47 -9.04 2.14
N LYS A 178 14.62 -9.53 1.67
CA LYS A 178 15.68 -10.07 2.53
C LYS A 178 16.44 -9.03 3.35
N LYS A 179 16.29 -7.75 3.03
CA LYS A 179 17.03 -6.64 3.65
C LYS A 179 16.16 -5.76 4.54
N MET A 180 14.83 -5.90 4.45
CA MET A 180 13.88 -5.02 5.10
C MET A 180 13.05 -5.80 6.12
N ALA A 181 13.62 -5.97 7.31
CA ALA A 181 12.88 -6.43 8.48
C ALA A 181 12.44 -5.20 9.29
N VAL A 182 11.16 -5.13 9.61
CA VAL A 182 10.61 -4.14 10.54
C VAL A 182 10.18 -4.90 11.78
N HIS A 183 10.91 -4.71 12.89
CA HIS A 183 10.79 -5.55 14.07
C HIS A 183 11.08 -7.02 13.70
N THR A 184 10.14 -7.93 14.00
CA THR A 184 10.22 -9.37 13.69
C THR A 184 9.49 -9.74 12.39
N THR A 185 9.05 -8.75 11.59
CA THR A 185 8.25 -9.00 10.39
C THR A 185 8.92 -8.47 9.13
N ASP A 186 8.60 -9.12 8.01
CA ASP A 186 8.89 -8.62 6.67
C ASP A 186 8.25 -7.24 6.45
N GLY A 187 9.09 -6.24 6.14
CA GLY A 187 8.63 -4.87 5.91
C GLY A 187 7.67 -4.75 4.72
N LEU A 188 7.75 -5.62 3.71
CA LEU A 188 6.78 -5.61 2.61
C LEU A 188 5.40 -6.08 3.05
N LEU A 189 5.29 -6.94 4.07
CA LEU A 189 3.99 -7.28 4.67
C LEU A 189 3.45 -6.11 5.49
N VAL A 190 4.30 -5.41 6.26
CA VAL A 190 3.90 -4.20 6.99
C VAL A 190 3.34 -3.15 6.03
N GLU A 191 4.03 -2.90 4.93
CA GLU A 191 3.59 -1.96 3.92
C GLU A 191 2.29 -2.40 3.23
N LEU A 192 2.14 -3.70 2.94
CA LEU A 192 0.88 -4.21 2.39
C LEU A 192 -0.29 -4.00 3.36
N VAL A 193 -0.05 -4.17 4.66
CA VAL A 193 -1.04 -3.88 5.70
C VAL A 193 -1.38 -2.39 5.74
N ALA A 194 -0.38 -1.51 5.63
CA ALA A 194 -0.61 -0.07 5.58
C ALA A 194 -1.46 0.31 4.37
N ILE A 195 -1.18 -0.24 3.19
CA ILE A 195 -1.97 -0.03 1.97
C ILE A 195 -3.42 -0.49 2.17
N ALA A 196 -3.63 -1.68 2.72
CA ALA A 196 -4.96 -2.22 2.98
C ALA A 196 -5.75 -1.37 3.98
N GLN A 197 -5.11 -0.95 5.09
CA GLN A 197 -5.74 -0.10 6.10
C GLN A 197 -6.10 1.27 5.53
N ALA A 198 -5.19 1.90 4.78
CA ALA A 198 -5.44 3.21 4.17
C ALA A 198 -6.63 3.18 3.21
N ILE A 199 -6.75 2.13 2.37
CA ILE A 199 -7.88 1.97 1.45
C ILE A 199 -9.16 1.58 2.19
N GLY A 200 -9.14 0.51 2.98
CA GLY A 200 -10.33 -0.07 3.59
C GLY A 200 -10.96 0.83 4.66
N ARG A 201 -10.20 1.76 5.23
CA ARG A 201 -10.68 2.71 6.25
C ARG A 201 -10.92 4.13 5.70
N SER A 202 -10.69 4.37 4.41
CA SER A 202 -10.92 5.70 3.83
C SER A 202 -12.41 6.06 3.88
N ASP A 203 -12.70 7.36 3.93
CA ASP A 203 -14.09 7.82 3.94
C ASP A 203 -14.81 7.51 2.63
N ASP A 204 -14.09 7.52 1.51
CA ASP A 204 -14.64 7.09 0.23
C ASP A 204 -14.92 5.58 0.18
N ALA A 205 -14.16 4.74 0.89
CA ALA A 205 -14.50 3.32 1.03
C ALA A 205 -15.80 3.13 1.80
N LYS A 206 -15.97 3.81 2.95
CA LYS A 206 -17.22 3.78 3.75
C LYS A 206 -18.42 4.25 2.93
N LYS A 207 -18.28 5.40 2.26
CA LYS A 207 -19.30 5.98 1.38
C LYS A 207 -19.70 5.02 0.24
N PHE A 208 -18.73 4.33 -0.36
CA PHE A 208 -19.02 3.34 -1.38
C PHE A 208 -19.78 2.13 -0.80
N ILE A 209 -19.34 1.60 0.34
CA ILE A 209 -19.96 0.45 1.01
C ILE A 209 -21.44 0.74 1.31
N GLU A 210 -21.73 1.90 1.88
CA GLU A 210 -23.11 2.34 2.17
C GLU A 210 -23.96 2.39 0.90
N ARG A 211 -23.42 2.97 -0.18
CA ARG A 211 -24.13 3.12 -1.46
C ARG A 211 -24.36 1.79 -2.19
N ALA A 212 -23.41 0.86 -2.08
CA ALA A 212 -23.49 -0.44 -2.75
C ALA A 212 -24.43 -1.42 -2.03
N LYS A 213 -24.69 -1.20 -0.73
CA LYS A 213 -25.54 -2.06 0.10
C LYS A 213 -26.95 -1.52 0.31
N SER A 214 -27.22 -0.26 -0.07
CA SER A 214 -28.58 0.32 -0.15
C SER A 214 -29.37 -0.27 -1.30
#